data_AF-F4S8Z4-F1
#
_entry.id   AF-F4S8Z4-F1
#
_cell.length_a   1.000
_cell.length_b   1.000
_cell.length_c   1.000
_cell.angle_alpha   90.00
_cell.angle_beta   90.00
_cell.angle_gamma   90.00
#
_symmetry.space_group_name_H-M   'P 1'
#
loop_
_entity.id
_entity.type
_entity.pdbx_description
1 polymer ?
#
loop_
_entity_poly.entity_id
_entity_poly.type
_entity_poly.pdbx_seq_one_letter_code
_entity_poly.pdbx_strand_id
1 'polypeptide(L)'
;STAIVCEFLYYAFNAILGLRSIYPKEDFKWQPRYDIHLPMLVDPDLKSYIKRTTTQLKPWLENGKVSRVVLALVSKDSQQTVERWQFEIGASEDSVLSESDSNAEPSTQIELTRSDHDMQAEALQIFRQIFSSVTFLPELKPNECSFTILSYVDKSEPIPEHWSQSNPHII
;
A
#
# COMPACT_ATOMS: atom_id res chain seq x y z
N SER A 1 -3.37 -0.88 16.01
CA SER A 1 -4.60 -0.10 15.75
C SER A 1 -4.93 -0.05 14.25
N THR A 2 -6.16 -0.36 13.84
CA THR A 2 -6.61 -0.32 12.42
C THR A 2 -6.54 1.07 11.80
N ALA A 3 -6.80 2.12 12.61
CA ALA A 3 -6.69 3.51 12.18
C ALA A 3 -5.25 3.86 11.74
N ILE A 4 -4.26 3.36 12.48
CA ILE A 4 -2.84 3.56 12.14
C ILE A 4 -2.48 2.84 10.85
N VAL A 5 -3.02 1.64 10.60
CA VAL A 5 -2.79 0.91 9.35
C VAL A 5 -3.40 1.64 8.15
N CYS A 6 -4.64 2.14 8.25
CA CYS A 6 -5.25 2.96 7.20
C CYS A 6 -4.43 4.22 6.90
N GLU A 7 -3.93 4.87 7.95
CA GLU A 7 -3.09 6.05 7.82
C GLU A 7 -1.75 5.72 7.17
N PHE A 8 -1.08 4.65 7.64
CA PHE A 8 0.15 4.16 7.07
C PHE A 8 0.00 3.87 5.57
N LEU A 9 -1.03 3.11 5.17
CA LEU A 9 -1.30 2.79 3.77
C LEU A 9 -1.52 4.05 2.92
N TYR A 10 -2.20 5.06 3.47
CA TYR A 10 -2.39 6.35 2.80
C TYR A 10 -1.05 7.03 2.50
N TYR A 11 -0.15 7.09 3.48
CA TYR A 11 1.19 7.66 3.29
C TYR A 11 2.07 6.77 2.39
N ALA A 12 2.00 5.45 2.51
CA ALA A 12 2.76 4.50 1.70
C ALA A 12 2.39 4.60 0.22
N PHE A 13 1.10 4.69 -0.12
CA PHE A 13 0.68 4.85 -1.50
C PHE A 13 1.14 6.19 -2.08
N ASN A 14 1.01 7.29 -1.35
CA ASN A 14 1.54 8.59 -1.77
C ASN A 14 3.06 8.54 -1.99
N ALA A 15 3.79 7.91 -1.05
CA ALA A 15 5.24 7.75 -1.12
C ALA A 15 5.65 6.96 -2.38
N ILE A 16 5.04 5.81 -2.63
CA ILE A 16 5.35 4.98 -3.80
C ILE A 16 5.03 5.74 -5.10
N LEU A 17 3.85 6.37 -5.21
CA LEU A 17 3.47 7.11 -6.42
C LEU A 17 4.45 8.26 -6.73
N GLY A 18 4.93 8.96 -5.70
CA GLY A 18 5.92 10.03 -5.85
C GLY A 18 7.32 9.53 -6.18
N LEU A 19 7.79 8.49 -5.51
CA LEU A 19 9.13 7.93 -5.71
C LEU A 19 9.27 7.18 -7.04
N ARG A 20 8.20 6.52 -7.50
CA ARG A 20 8.13 5.86 -8.81
C ARG A 20 7.81 6.82 -9.95
N SER A 21 7.67 8.12 -9.67
CA SER A 21 7.36 9.16 -10.66
C SER A 21 6.14 8.82 -11.52
N ILE A 22 5.09 8.26 -10.92
CA ILE A 22 3.84 7.95 -11.64
C ILE A 22 3.20 9.24 -12.16
N TYR A 23 3.31 10.30 -11.37
CA TYR A 23 2.97 11.67 -11.73
C TYR A 23 4.23 12.56 -11.70
N PRO A 24 4.22 13.71 -12.40
CA PRO A 24 5.28 14.71 -12.34
C PRO A 24 5.61 15.18 -10.91
N LYS A 25 6.83 15.66 -10.68
CA LYS A 25 7.31 16.04 -9.34
C LYS A 25 6.55 17.23 -8.74
N GLU A 26 6.09 18.13 -9.60
CA GLU A 26 5.23 19.28 -9.28
C GLU A 26 3.87 18.87 -8.68
N ASP A 27 3.42 17.64 -8.95
CA ASP A 27 2.19 17.10 -8.39
C ASP A 27 2.39 16.56 -6.96
N PHE A 28 3.59 16.70 -6.39
CA PHE A 28 3.90 16.28 -5.03
C PHE A 28 4.47 17.40 -4.17
N LYS A 29 4.10 17.38 -2.89
CA LYS A 29 4.71 18.18 -1.82
C LYS A 29 5.27 17.25 -0.75
N TRP A 30 6.52 17.48 -0.36
CA TRP A 30 7.14 16.79 0.76
C TRP A 30 6.55 17.28 2.08
N GLN A 31 6.08 16.35 2.92
CA GLN A 31 5.48 16.64 4.22
C GLN A 31 6.10 15.76 5.32
N PRO A 32 6.34 16.30 6.53
CA PRO A 32 6.88 15.52 7.63
C PRO A 32 5.82 14.55 8.20
N ARG A 33 6.16 13.26 8.26
CA ARG A 33 5.38 12.20 8.94
C ARG A 33 6.30 11.01 9.27
N TYR A 34 6.05 10.33 10.39
CA TYR A 34 6.88 9.20 10.86
C TYR A 34 8.38 9.55 10.94
N ASP A 35 8.70 10.75 11.42
CA ASP A 35 10.08 11.29 11.52
C ASP A 35 10.88 11.38 10.21
N ILE A 36 10.21 11.33 9.08
CA ILE A 36 10.79 11.53 7.74
C ILE A 36 9.91 12.47 6.91
N HIS A 37 10.44 12.91 5.77
CA HIS A 37 9.63 13.62 4.77
C HIS A 37 9.14 12.62 3.73
N LEU A 38 7.84 12.65 3.43
CA LEU A 38 7.19 11.80 2.44
C LEU A 38 6.59 12.67 1.32
N PRO A 39 6.69 12.26 0.04
CA PRO A 39 6.01 12.96 -1.03
C PRO A 39 4.52 12.67 -0.94
N MET A 40 3.72 13.74 -0.93
CA MET A 40 2.26 13.69 -0.89
C MET A 40 1.72 14.32 -2.15
N LEU A 41 0.77 13.67 -2.83
CA LEU A 41 0.08 14.28 -3.97
C LEU A 41 -0.45 15.66 -3.57
N VAL A 42 -0.61 16.57 -4.53
CA VAL A 42 -1.24 17.89 -4.31
C VAL A 42 -2.66 17.95 -4.87
N ASP A 43 -2.92 17.20 -5.94
CA ASP A 43 -4.21 17.12 -6.63
C ASP A 43 -5.36 16.71 -5.67
N PRO A 44 -6.42 17.53 -5.53
CA PRO A 44 -7.51 17.25 -4.58
C PRO A 44 -8.28 15.97 -4.88
N ASP A 45 -8.47 15.62 -6.15
CA ASP A 45 -9.29 14.48 -6.55
C ASP A 45 -8.56 13.17 -6.29
N LEU A 46 -7.28 13.09 -6.66
CA LEU A 46 -6.42 11.94 -6.36
C LEU A 46 -6.20 11.77 -4.86
N LYS A 47 -5.96 12.85 -4.11
CA LYS A 47 -5.89 12.79 -2.64
C LYS A 47 -7.16 12.20 -2.05
N SER A 48 -8.31 12.70 -2.49
CA SER A 48 -9.62 12.27 -1.99
C SER A 48 -9.88 10.81 -2.35
N TYR A 49 -9.49 10.38 -3.55
CA TYR A 49 -9.55 8.99 -3.99
C TYR A 49 -8.72 8.07 -3.09
N ILE A 50 -7.44 8.37 -2.87
CA ILE A 50 -6.56 7.53 -2.03
C ILE A 50 -7.07 7.52 -0.60
N LYS A 51 -7.42 8.68 -0.04
CA LYS A 51 -7.94 8.80 1.34
C LYS A 51 -9.24 8.01 1.52
N ARG A 52 -10.17 8.12 0.58
CA ARG A 52 -11.42 7.36 0.61
C ARG A 52 -11.14 5.86 0.55
N THR A 53 -10.28 5.44 -0.39
CA THR A 53 -9.92 4.04 -0.58
C THR A 53 -9.32 3.44 0.69
N THR A 54 -8.33 4.12 1.30
CA THR A 54 -7.69 3.62 2.53
C THR A 54 -8.61 3.68 3.75
N THR A 55 -9.51 4.66 3.83
CA THR A 55 -10.52 4.73 4.90
C THR A 55 -11.55 3.60 4.79
N GLN A 56 -11.95 3.24 3.57
CA GLN A 56 -12.89 2.14 3.34
C GLN A 56 -12.32 0.76 3.67
N LEU A 57 -10.99 0.62 3.80
CA LEU A 57 -10.37 -0.60 4.32
C LEU A 57 -10.65 -0.82 5.82
N LYS A 58 -10.99 0.24 6.57
CA LYS A 58 -11.10 0.20 8.02
C LYS A 58 -12.06 -0.87 8.54
N PRO A 59 -13.32 -1.00 8.05
CA PRO A 59 -14.23 -2.04 8.54
C PRO A 59 -13.72 -3.46 8.27
N TRP A 60 -13.11 -3.69 7.10
CA TRP A 60 -12.55 -4.99 6.78
C TRP A 60 -11.32 -5.32 7.65
N LEU A 61 -10.49 -4.31 7.97
CA LEU A 61 -9.35 -4.46 8.87
C LEU A 61 -9.80 -4.72 10.31
N GLU A 62 -10.84 -4.03 10.78
CA GLU A 62 -11.42 -4.23 12.11
C GLU A 62 -12.03 -5.62 12.28
N ASN A 63 -12.62 -6.16 11.21
CA ASN A 63 -13.17 -7.51 11.19
C ASN A 63 -12.10 -8.60 10.96
N GLY A 64 -10.83 -8.23 10.77
CA GLY A 64 -9.76 -9.19 10.45
C GLY A 64 -9.96 -9.90 9.10
N LYS A 65 -10.67 -9.28 8.16
CA LYS A 65 -11.07 -9.88 6.88
C LYS A 65 -10.18 -9.52 5.71
N VAL A 66 -9.19 -8.64 5.92
CA VAL A 66 -8.18 -8.28 4.91
C VAL A 66 -6.93 -9.11 5.16
N SER A 67 -6.50 -9.87 4.17
CA SER A 67 -5.22 -10.60 4.21
C SER A 67 -4.06 -9.79 3.64
N ARG A 68 -4.31 -9.05 2.56
CA ARG A 68 -3.31 -8.22 1.90
C ARG A 68 -3.93 -7.05 1.14
N VAL A 69 -3.19 -5.96 1.05
CA VAL A 69 -3.53 -4.75 0.29
C VAL A 69 -2.41 -4.52 -0.73
N VAL A 70 -2.78 -4.19 -1.96
CA VAL A 70 -1.82 -4.07 -3.06
C VAL A 70 -1.99 -2.76 -3.81
N LEU A 71 -0.87 -2.12 -4.13
CA LEU A 71 -0.78 -1.05 -5.12
C LEU A 71 -0.11 -1.61 -6.37
N ALA A 72 -0.90 -1.79 -7.43
CA ALA A 72 -0.42 -2.24 -8.73
C ALA A 72 -0.17 -1.03 -9.65
N LEU A 73 1.00 -0.98 -10.28
CA LEU A 73 1.33 -0.02 -11.33
C LEU A 73 1.16 -0.72 -12.68
N VAL A 74 0.37 -0.12 -13.57
CA VAL A 74 -0.07 -0.73 -14.83
C VAL A 74 0.36 0.17 -15.98
N SER A 75 1.03 -0.40 -16.97
CA SER A 75 1.43 0.32 -18.19
C SER A 75 0.18 0.73 -18.96
N LYS A 76 0.07 2.02 -19.33
CA LYS A 76 -1.06 2.53 -20.11
C LYS A 76 -1.09 1.94 -21.53
N ASP A 77 0.08 1.65 -22.09
CA ASP A 77 0.20 1.13 -23.46
C ASP A 77 -0.13 -0.37 -23.54
N SER A 78 0.51 -1.17 -22.70
CA SER A 78 0.38 -2.63 -22.74
C SER A 78 -0.77 -3.18 -21.89
N GLN A 79 -1.31 -2.36 -20.99
CA GLN A 79 -2.28 -2.78 -19.96
C GLN A 79 -1.76 -3.91 -19.05
N GLN A 80 -0.43 -4.14 -19.03
CA GLN A 80 0.22 -5.11 -18.17
C GLN A 80 0.67 -4.47 -16.86
N THR A 81 0.63 -5.24 -15.78
CA THR A 81 1.20 -4.82 -14.49
C THR A 81 2.72 -4.81 -14.60
N VAL A 82 3.31 -3.65 -14.34
CA VAL A 82 4.78 -3.46 -14.35
C VAL A 82 5.37 -3.57 -12.95
N GLU A 83 4.63 -3.13 -11.93
CA GLU A 83 5.05 -3.27 -10.54
C GLU A 83 3.86 -3.58 -9.64
N ARG A 84 4.14 -4.33 -8.57
CA ARG A 84 3.13 -4.76 -7.62
C ARG A 84 3.66 -4.64 -6.19
N TRP A 85 3.21 -3.62 -5.49
CA TRP A 85 3.60 -3.34 -4.11
C TRP A 85 2.60 -3.99 -3.15
N GLN A 86 3.04 -5.01 -2.41
CA GLN A 86 2.16 -5.85 -1.59
C GLN A 86 2.41 -5.63 -0.10
N PHE A 87 1.32 -5.33 0.62
CA PHE A 87 1.29 -5.17 2.06
C PHE A 87 0.46 -6.31 2.67
N GLU A 88 1.12 -7.22 3.38
CA GLU A 88 0.47 -8.31 4.11
C GLU A 88 -0.03 -7.79 5.46
N ILE A 89 -1.26 -8.12 5.80
CA ILE A 89 -1.88 -7.71 7.06
C ILE A 89 -1.90 -8.92 7.99
N GLY A 90 -1.04 -8.90 9.00
CA GLY A 90 -0.98 -9.91 10.05
C GLY A 90 -1.93 -9.55 11.20
N ALA A 91 -2.89 -10.42 11.48
CA ALA A 91 -3.56 -10.42 12.78
C ALA A 91 -2.65 -11.17 13.76
N SER A 92 -2.23 -10.55 14.86
CA SER A 92 -1.56 -11.31 15.91
C SER A 92 -2.61 -12.15 16.65
N GLU A 93 -2.75 -13.38 16.20
CA GLU A 93 -3.00 -14.46 17.13
C GLU A 93 -1.71 -15.27 17.11
N ASP A 94 -1.15 -15.61 18.27
CA ASP A 94 -0.10 -16.62 18.37
C ASP A 94 -0.51 -17.83 17.51
N SER A 95 -0.01 -17.90 16.29
CA SER A 95 -0.35 -18.94 15.35
C SER A 95 0.93 -19.42 14.69
N VAL A 96 1.52 -20.35 15.43
CA VAL A 96 2.06 -21.62 14.93
C VAL A 96 3.07 -21.53 13.79
N LEU A 97 4.32 -21.82 14.15
CA LEU A 97 5.19 -22.78 13.45
C LEU A 97 4.60 -23.30 12.13
N SER A 98 4.86 -22.60 11.04
CA SER A 98 4.88 -23.21 9.72
C SER A 98 6.23 -22.90 9.10
N GLU A 99 7.20 -23.77 9.41
CA GLU A 99 8.26 -24.09 8.48
C GLU A 99 7.67 -24.45 7.11
N SER A 100 8.47 -24.21 6.06
CA SER A 100 8.26 -24.50 4.63
C SER A 100 7.24 -23.62 3.88
N ASP A 101 7.75 -22.59 3.20
CA ASP A 101 8.05 -22.75 1.77
C ASP A 101 8.98 -21.66 1.24
N SER A 102 10.06 -22.11 0.59
CA SER A 102 11.11 -21.30 0.01
C SER A 102 10.69 -20.76 -1.36
N ASN A 103 10.01 -19.61 -1.37
CA ASN A 103 10.07 -18.62 -2.46
C ASN A 103 9.51 -17.27 -1.96
N ALA A 104 10.31 -16.55 -1.18
CA ALA A 104 9.90 -15.27 -0.61
C ALA A 104 10.00 -14.16 -1.68
N GLU A 105 8.87 -13.85 -2.30
CA GLU A 105 8.62 -12.52 -2.88
C GLU A 105 8.78 -11.47 -1.76
N PRO A 106 9.25 -10.25 -2.05
CA PRO A 106 9.38 -9.21 -1.03
C PRO A 106 7.99 -8.73 -0.59
N SER A 107 7.47 -9.30 0.50
CA SER A 107 6.24 -8.84 1.14
C SER A 107 6.54 -8.06 2.42
N THR A 108 5.83 -6.93 2.60
CA THR A 108 5.92 -6.11 3.80
C THR A 108 4.79 -6.51 4.74
N GLN A 109 5.12 -7.01 5.93
CA GLN A 109 4.14 -7.39 6.95
C GLN A 109 3.76 -6.19 7.83
N ILE A 110 2.47 -6.07 8.15
CA ILE A 110 1.92 -5.04 9.04
C ILE A 110 1.15 -5.74 10.17
N GLU A 111 1.59 -5.55 11.41
CA GLU A 111 0.95 -6.13 12.59
C GLU A 111 -0.05 -5.19 13.28
N LEU A 112 -1.23 -5.71 13.62
CA LEU A 112 -2.38 -4.89 14.09
C LEU A 112 -2.42 -4.58 15.60
N THR A 113 -1.65 -5.25 16.44
CA THR A 113 -1.88 -5.35 17.90
C THR A 113 -0.81 -4.73 18.80
N ARG A 114 0.28 -4.20 18.23
CA ARG A 114 1.32 -3.51 19.00
C ARG A 114 0.87 -2.13 19.47
N SER A 115 1.63 -1.55 20.42
CA SER A 115 1.40 -0.19 20.89
C SER A 115 1.54 0.83 19.76
N ASP A 116 0.83 1.95 19.86
CA ASP A 116 0.86 3.00 18.82
C ASP A 116 2.26 3.56 18.57
N HIS A 117 3.10 3.63 19.61
CA HIS A 117 4.50 4.07 19.48
C HIS A 117 5.33 3.07 18.66
N ASP A 118 5.18 1.78 18.93
CA ASP A 118 5.90 0.73 18.21
C ASP A 118 5.47 0.67 16.74
N MET A 119 4.18 0.89 16.46
CA MET A 119 3.67 0.97 15.09
C MET A 119 4.24 2.15 14.30
N GLN A 120 4.51 3.29 14.94
CA GLN A 120 5.15 4.44 14.27
C GLN A 120 6.62 4.17 13.93
N ALA A 121 7.36 3.52 14.83
CA ALA A 121 8.74 3.12 14.59
C ALA A 121 8.84 2.05 13.48
N GLU A 122 7.91 1.09 13.46
CA GLU A 122 7.78 0.08 12.41
C GLU A 122 7.45 0.72 11.05
N ALA A 123 6.49 1.65 11.02
CA ALA A 123 6.16 2.42 9.81
C ALA A 123 7.40 3.12 9.22
N LEU A 124 8.23 3.77 10.07
CA LEU A 124 9.48 4.39 9.64
C LEU A 124 10.43 3.38 8.98
N GLN A 125 10.58 2.18 9.55
CA GLN A 125 11.42 1.13 8.95
C GLN A 125 10.89 0.72 7.58
N ILE A 126 9.58 0.54 7.45
CA ILE A 126 8.94 0.21 6.18
C ILE A 126 9.16 1.33 5.14
N PHE A 127 9.03 2.60 5.51
CA PHE A 127 9.32 3.70 4.58
C PHE A 127 10.77 3.72 4.12
N ARG A 128 11.72 3.43 5.02
CA ARG A 128 13.14 3.29 4.64
C ARG A 128 13.36 2.14 3.67
N GLN A 129 12.66 1.01 3.87
CA GLN A 129 12.68 -0.10 2.92
C GLN A 129 12.09 0.29 1.57
N ILE A 130 10.96 1.01 1.53
CA ILE A 130 10.38 1.55 0.29
C ILE A 130 11.42 2.43 -0.41
N PHE A 131 12.01 3.40 0.29
CA PHE A 131 12.99 4.32 -0.28
C PHE A 131 14.20 3.56 -0.85
N SER A 132 14.73 2.60 -0.08
CA SER A 132 15.85 1.77 -0.53
C SER A 132 15.49 0.88 -1.70
N SER A 133 14.28 0.30 -1.74
CA SER A 133 13.89 -0.59 -2.84
C SER A 133 13.79 0.19 -4.15
N VAL A 134 13.26 1.41 -4.11
CA VAL A 134 13.14 2.28 -5.30
C VAL A 134 14.48 2.55 -5.96
N THR A 135 15.60 2.62 -5.22
CA THR A 135 16.93 2.85 -5.82
C THR A 135 17.43 1.70 -6.69
N PHE A 136 16.82 0.52 -6.58
CA PHE A 136 17.16 -0.67 -7.37
C PHE A 136 16.14 -0.99 -8.46
N LEU A 137 15.03 -0.26 -8.53
CA LEU A 137 14.00 -0.49 -9.53
C LEU A 137 14.32 0.27 -10.84
N PRO A 138 14.03 -0.32 -12.02
CA PRO A 138 14.19 0.37 -13.30
C PRO A 138 13.46 1.71 -13.34
N GLU A 139 13.95 2.70 -14.09
CA GLU A 139 13.24 3.97 -14.21
C GLU A 139 11.90 3.79 -14.95
N LEU A 140 10.82 4.29 -14.33
CA LEU A 140 9.54 4.46 -15.02
C LEU A 140 9.46 5.89 -15.54
N LYS A 141 8.96 6.06 -16.77
CA LYS A 141 8.73 7.39 -17.31
C LYS A 141 7.43 7.97 -16.74
N PRO A 142 7.41 9.29 -16.42
CA PRO A 142 6.21 9.94 -15.93
C PRO A 142 5.03 9.77 -16.88
N ASN A 143 3.84 9.59 -16.32
CA ASN A 143 2.58 9.44 -17.06
C ASN A 143 2.47 8.22 -17.98
N GLU A 144 3.44 7.30 -18.02
CA GLU A 144 3.30 6.04 -18.79
C GLU A 144 2.55 4.94 -18.05
N CYS A 145 2.43 5.07 -16.73
CA CYS A 145 1.73 4.11 -15.88
C CYS A 145 0.50 4.75 -15.23
N SER A 146 -0.55 3.95 -15.04
CA SER A 146 -1.63 4.20 -14.09
C SER A 146 -1.42 3.33 -12.85
N PHE A 147 -2.23 3.54 -11.81
CA PHE A 147 -2.21 2.68 -10.63
C PHE A 147 -3.59 2.14 -10.30
N THR A 148 -3.64 1.00 -9.62
CA THR A 148 -4.86 0.38 -9.10
C THR A 148 -4.59 -0.13 -7.70
N ILE A 149 -5.53 0.10 -6.79
CA ILE A 149 -5.47 -0.39 -5.41
C ILE A 149 -6.37 -1.62 -5.31
N LEU A 150 -5.84 -2.71 -4.78
CA LEU A 150 -6.56 -3.96 -4.57
C LEU A 150 -6.55 -4.30 -3.08
N SER A 151 -7.65 -4.88 -2.61
CA SER A 151 -7.76 -5.45 -1.27
C SER A 151 -8.19 -6.91 -1.42
N TYR A 152 -7.51 -7.80 -0.71
CA TYR A 152 -7.84 -9.22 -0.67
C TYR A 152 -8.64 -9.49 0.58
N VAL A 153 -9.95 -9.50 0.39
CA VAL A 153 -10.95 -9.64 1.44
C VAL A 153 -11.59 -11.03 1.36
N ASP A 154 -12.00 -11.57 2.50
CA ASP A 154 -12.84 -12.77 2.59
C ASP A 154 -14.09 -12.63 1.69
N LYS A 155 -14.47 -13.72 1.02
CA LYS A 155 -15.60 -13.75 0.07
C LYS A 155 -16.95 -13.51 0.76
N SER A 156 -17.01 -13.63 2.10
CA SER A 156 -18.22 -13.39 2.88
C SER A 156 -18.56 -11.92 3.09
N GLU A 157 -17.60 -11.01 2.89
CA GLU A 157 -17.80 -9.59 3.18
C GLU A 157 -18.57 -8.86 2.06
N PRO A 158 -19.51 -7.96 2.40
CA PRO A 158 -20.15 -7.13 1.41
C PRO A 158 -19.15 -6.18 0.77
N ILE A 159 -19.28 -5.98 -0.55
CA ILE A 159 -18.45 -5.05 -1.31
C ILE A 159 -19.02 -3.62 -1.15
N PRO A 160 -18.24 -2.64 -0.65
CA PRO A 160 -18.67 -1.25 -0.55
C PRO A 160 -18.93 -0.63 -1.93
N GLU A 161 -19.73 0.44 -1.96
CA GLU A 161 -20.20 1.11 -3.20
C GLU A 161 -19.08 1.54 -4.17
N HIS A 162 -17.90 1.91 -3.67
CA HIS A 162 -16.77 2.36 -4.49
C HIS A 162 -15.72 1.26 -4.76
N TRP A 163 -16.01 0.03 -4.34
CA TRP A 163 -15.19 -1.14 -4.62
C TRP A 163 -15.93 -2.05 -5.59
N SER A 164 -15.18 -2.77 -6.40
CA SER A 164 -15.72 -3.77 -7.31
C SER A 164 -14.76 -4.95 -7.41
N GLN A 165 -15.27 -6.10 -7.85
CA GLN A 165 -14.42 -7.26 -8.13
C GLN A 165 -13.48 -6.91 -9.30
N SER A 166 -12.19 -7.19 -9.12
CA SER A 166 -11.16 -6.88 -10.11
C SER A 166 -10.29 -8.10 -10.40
N ASN A 167 -9.58 -8.08 -11.54
CA ASN A 167 -8.51 -9.01 -11.85
C ASN A 167 -7.39 -8.86 -10.80
N PRO A 168 -6.70 -9.94 -10.41
CA PRO A 168 -5.64 -9.86 -9.41
C PRO A 168 -4.42 -9.03 -9.82
N HIS A 169 -4.24 -8.61 -11.09
CA HIS A 169 -3.08 -7.84 -11.58
C HIS A 169 -1.74 -8.52 -11.22
N ILE A 170 -1.61 -9.78 -11.63
CA ILE A 170 -0.40 -10.60 -11.44
C ILE A 170 0.61 -10.23 -12.54
N ILE A 171 1.90 -10.24 -12.19
CA ILE A 171 3.04 -10.02 -13.10
C ILE A 171 3.51 -11.38 -13.62
#